data_AF-A0A849X609-F1
#
_entry.id   AF-A0A849X609-F1
#
_cell.length_a   1.000
_cell.length_b   1.000
_cell.length_c   1.000
_cell.angle_alpha   90.00
_cell.angle_beta   90.00
_cell.angle_gamma   90.00
#
_symmetry.space_group_name_H-M   'P 1'
#
loop_
_entity.id
_entity.type
_entity.pdbx_description
1 polymer ?
#
loop_
_entity_poly.entity_id
_entity_poly.type
_entity_poly.pdbx_seq_one_letter_code
_entity_poly.pdbx_strand_id
1 'polypeptide(L)'
;MLGTEANPWHLPLSLADETVLIPRASAGDAYLQAMEGLILNHGIELVVPTHPVEVRAIGAVRDRLGAKTYLPAQEVIERGDDKWRSYRAWAEAGIPVPRTDLLESPDDLARIFREVERRPIWVRGAGIPGAGIGVASLPCRELDQAQAWVGFWKGWGKMIASEYLPGENLTWMSLWWEGELVASQARERLEYVLPHVSPSGITGAPAVSRTVSRPDLDELGPRALRAVDPHPHGVYFLDLKGDPEGQPRITEVNAGRFGTTVHFYTEAGFNFPWLYVQLALGLPHEAPPRTGVLPPGIWWIRTLDCGPAIVRDGSAFELPLGASWTGPGPLGRT
;
A
#
# COMPACT_ATOMS: atom_id res chain seq x y z
N MET A 1 -9.45 15.63 18.16
CA MET A 1 -9.55 14.76 16.98
C MET A 1 -10.78 13.89 17.13
N LEU A 2 -11.66 13.90 16.13
CA LEU A 2 -12.83 13.02 16.07
C LEU A 2 -12.50 11.83 15.16
N GLY A 3 -12.63 10.62 15.69
CA GLY A 3 -12.52 9.37 14.94
C GLY A 3 -13.88 8.90 14.44
N THR A 4 -13.88 8.12 13.37
CA THR A 4 -15.08 7.45 12.86
C THR A 4 -14.78 5.98 12.65
N GLU A 5 -15.73 5.11 13.00
CA GLU A 5 -15.59 3.65 12.86
C GLU A 5 -16.93 3.07 12.40
N ALA A 6 -16.91 2.03 11.58
CA ALA A 6 -18.13 1.37 11.11
C ALA A 6 -18.39 0.02 11.78
N ASN A 7 -17.43 -0.50 12.54
CA ASN A 7 -17.54 -1.69 13.35
C ASN A 7 -17.65 -1.33 14.84
N PRO A 8 -18.80 -1.57 15.51
CA PRO A 8 -18.95 -1.22 16.93
C PRO A 8 -17.92 -1.90 17.85
N TRP A 9 -17.39 -3.06 17.45
CA TRP A 9 -16.38 -3.79 18.23
C TRP A 9 -14.99 -3.14 18.19
N HIS A 10 -14.74 -2.25 17.22
CA HIS A 10 -13.44 -1.58 17.07
C HIS A 10 -13.40 -0.20 17.73
N LEU A 11 -14.55 0.34 18.18
CA LEU A 11 -14.60 1.64 18.86
C LEU A 11 -13.57 1.77 20.01
N PRO A 12 -13.38 0.74 20.88
CA PRO A 12 -12.40 0.84 21.97
C PRO A 12 -10.93 0.86 21.52
N LEU A 13 -10.65 0.56 20.25
CA LEU A 13 -9.29 0.57 19.69
C LEU A 13 -8.86 1.96 19.19
N SER A 14 -9.80 2.89 19.08
CA SER A 14 -9.52 4.24 18.60
C SER A 14 -8.71 5.03 19.63
N LEU A 15 -7.71 5.76 19.13
CA LEU A 15 -6.88 6.67 19.91
C LEU A 15 -7.33 8.14 19.76
N ALA A 16 -8.47 8.39 19.12
CA ALA A 16 -9.05 9.72 19.00
C ALA A 16 -9.67 10.19 20.33
N ASP A 17 -9.80 11.52 20.50
CA ASP A 17 -10.42 12.09 21.72
C ASP A 17 -11.90 11.68 21.86
N GLU A 18 -12.58 11.55 20.73
CA GLU A 18 -13.94 11.02 20.61
C GLU A 18 -14.02 10.14 19.37
N THR A 19 -14.85 9.09 19.38
CA THR A 19 -15.08 8.23 18.20
C THR A 19 -16.55 7.94 18.03
N VAL A 20 -17.06 8.13 16.81
CA VAL A 20 -18.47 7.92 16.46
C VAL A 20 -18.63 6.72 15.56
N LEU A 21 -19.63 5.89 15.85
CA LEU A 21 -20.06 4.80 14.99
C LEU A 21 -20.83 5.36 13.78
N ILE A 22 -20.37 5.09 12.57
CA ILE A 22 -20.98 5.55 11.32
C ILE A 22 -21.21 4.40 10.33
N PRO A 23 -22.06 4.55 9.29
CA PRO A 23 -22.17 3.56 8.23
C PRO A 23 -20.84 3.33 7.50
N ARG A 24 -20.65 2.16 6.90
CA ARG A 24 -19.50 1.93 6.00
C ARG A 24 -19.61 2.83 4.77
N ALA A 25 -18.49 3.25 4.19
CA ALA A 25 -18.48 3.98 2.92
C ALA A 25 -19.19 3.25 1.77
N SER A 26 -19.27 1.92 1.80
CA SER A 26 -20.05 1.13 0.83
C SER A 26 -21.57 1.32 0.96
N ALA A 27 -22.06 1.99 2.00
CA ALA A 27 -23.47 2.34 2.18
C ALA A 27 -23.88 3.62 1.42
N GLY A 28 -22.96 4.23 0.65
CA GLY A 28 -23.25 5.36 -0.24
C GLY A 28 -23.77 6.58 0.54
N ASP A 29 -24.96 7.05 0.17
CA ASP A 29 -25.55 8.28 0.72
C ASP A 29 -25.68 8.26 2.25
N ALA A 30 -25.93 7.11 2.87
CA ALA A 30 -26.03 7.01 4.32
C ALA A 30 -24.69 7.34 5.02
N TYR A 31 -23.56 6.93 4.43
CA TYR A 31 -22.23 7.31 4.92
C TYR A 31 -21.99 8.81 4.72
N LEU A 32 -22.31 9.33 3.53
CA LEU A 32 -22.09 10.74 3.22
C LEU A 32 -22.91 11.67 4.13
N GLN A 33 -24.18 11.35 4.37
CA GLN A 33 -25.04 12.10 5.29
C GLN A 33 -24.49 12.10 6.73
N ALA A 34 -23.96 10.96 7.19
CA ALA A 34 -23.32 10.87 8.50
C ALA A 34 -22.06 11.75 8.56
N MET A 35 -21.20 11.70 7.53
CA MET A 35 -20.00 12.53 7.45
C MET A 35 -20.32 14.03 7.41
N GLU A 36 -21.25 14.46 6.54
CA GLU A 36 -21.69 15.86 6.45
C GLU A 36 -22.28 16.35 7.78
N GLY A 37 -23.07 15.51 8.46
CA GLY A 37 -23.61 15.82 9.78
C GLY A 37 -22.53 16.00 10.84
N LEU A 38 -21.53 15.11 10.89
CA LEU A 38 -20.41 15.22 11.81
C LEU A 38 -19.57 16.47 11.55
N ILE A 39 -19.30 16.78 10.28
CA ILE A 39 -18.53 17.96 9.88
C ILE A 39 -19.22 19.23 10.37
N LEU A 40 -20.53 19.35 10.12
CA LEU A 40 -21.30 20.51 10.54
C LEU A 40 -21.39 20.62 12.07
N ASN A 41 -21.73 19.52 12.76
CA ASN A 41 -22.02 19.54 14.19
C ASN A 41 -20.76 19.71 15.07
N HIS A 42 -19.60 19.23 14.60
CA HIS A 42 -18.35 19.32 15.36
C HIS A 42 -17.38 20.37 14.80
N GLY A 43 -17.76 21.10 13.74
CA GLY A 43 -16.90 22.12 13.12
C GLY A 43 -15.59 21.53 12.57
N ILE A 44 -15.66 20.37 11.90
CA ILE A 44 -14.47 19.67 11.42
C ILE A 44 -13.81 20.46 10.28
N GLU A 45 -12.56 20.86 10.47
CA GLU A 45 -11.82 21.64 9.46
C GLU A 45 -11.13 20.78 8.40
N LEU A 46 -10.76 19.54 8.73
CA LEU A 46 -10.02 18.62 7.86
C LEU A 46 -10.53 17.19 8.03
N VAL A 47 -10.81 16.52 6.90
CA VAL A 47 -11.13 15.10 6.84
C VAL A 47 -9.92 14.32 6.31
N VAL A 48 -9.51 13.29 7.06
CA VAL A 48 -8.39 12.41 6.71
C VAL A 48 -8.89 10.97 6.52
N PRO A 49 -9.32 10.57 5.31
CA PRO A 49 -9.73 9.19 5.08
C PRO A 49 -8.53 8.25 5.11
N THR A 50 -8.71 7.05 5.66
CA THR A 50 -7.60 6.09 5.85
C THR A 50 -7.75 4.82 5.01
N HIS A 51 -8.99 4.47 4.64
CA HIS A 51 -9.29 3.29 3.84
C HIS A 51 -9.54 3.67 2.36
N PRO A 52 -9.06 2.89 1.36
CA PRO A 52 -9.23 3.21 -0.07
C PRO A 52 -10.68 3.53 -0.50
N VAL A 53 -11.64 2.78 0.07
CA VAL A 53 -13.07 2.99 -0.21
C VAL A 53 -13.56 4.36 0.29
N GLU A 54 -13.07 4.80 1.46
CA GLU A 54 -13.38 6.12 2.01
C GLU A 54 -12.68 7.22 1.21
N VAL A 55 -11.41 7.03 0.86
CA VAL A 55 -10.64 7.97 0.02
C VAL A 55 -11.41 8.27 -1.27
N ARG A 56 -11.93 7.24 -1.94
CA ARG A 56 -12.76 7.40 -3.15
C ARG A 56 -14.08 8.11 -2.87
N ALA A 57 -14.78 7.70 -1.81
CA ALA A 57 -16.10 8.26 -1.47
C ALA A 57 -16.02 9.74 -1.10
N ILE A 58 -15.05 10.10 -0.25
CA ILE A 58 -14.78 11.48 0.17
C ILE A 58 -14.20 12.29 -0.99
N GLY A 59 -13.25 11.73 -1.75
CA GLY A 59 -12.67 12.39 -2.92
C GLY A 59 -13.72 12.82 -3.96
N ALA A 60 -14.76 12.01 -4.17
CA ALA A 60 -15.84 12.28 -5.10
C ALA A 60 -16.76 13.44 -4.69
N VAL A 61 -16.78 13.80 -3.40
CA VAL A 61 -17.66 14.85 -2.86
C VAL A 61 -16.91 16.00 -2.18
N ARG A 62 -15.57 16.00 -2.25
CA ARG A 62 -14.70 16.92 -1.50
C ARG A 62 -15.09 18.40 -1.63
N ASP A 63 -15.53 18.84 -2.81
CA ASP A 63 -15.87 20.24 -3.09
C ASP A 63 -17.16 20.69 -2.38
N ARG A 64 -18.03 19.75 -1.98
CA ARG A 64 -19.30 20.02 -1.27
C ARG A 64 -19.30 19.54 0.19
N LEU A 65 -18.20 18.93 0.65
CA LEU A 65 -18.10 18.28 1.94
C LEU A 65 -18.15 19.26 3.13
N GLY A 66 -17.80 20.53 2.91
CA GLY A 66 -17.77 21.55 3.96
C GLY A 66 -16.55 21.51 4.87
N ALA A 67 -15.59 20.63 4.60
CA ALA A 67 -14.30 20.52 5.27
C ALA A 67 -13.17 20.41 4.23
N LYS A 68 -11.95 20.79 4.62
CA LYS A 68 -10.79 20.56 3.76
C LYS A 68 -10.54 19.07 3.61
N THR A 69 -10.03 18.70 2.45
CA THR A 69 -9.37 17.42 2.22
C THR A 69 -8.01 17.71 1.63
N TYR A 70 -7.06 16.81 1.85
CA TYR A 70 -5.75 16.89 1.22
C TYR A 70 -5.52 15.62 0.42
N LEU A 71 -6.34 15.50 -0.63
CA LEU A 71 -6.45 14.32 -1.48
C LEU A 71 -6.01 14.64 -2.91
N PRO A 72 -5.53 13.63 -3.64
CA PRO A 72 -5.36 13.68 -5.08
C PRO A 72 -6.67 14.01 -5.80
N ALA A 73 -6.57 14.38 -7.09
CA ALA A 73 -7.75 14.44 -7.95
C ALA A 73 -8.48 13.08 -8.00
N GLN A 74 -9.81 13.10 -8.11
CA GLN A 74 -10.62 11.88 -8.11
C GLN A 74 -10.19 10.87 -9.17
N GLU A 75 -9.87 11.33 -10.38
CA GLU A 75 -9.40 10.46 -11.46
C GLU A 75 -8.07 9.76 -11.10
N VAL A 76 -7.18 10.45 -10.38
CA VAL A 76 -5.91 9.89 -9.92
C VAL A 76 -6.13 8.82 -8.86
N ILE A 77 -7.06 9.03 -7.93
CA ILE A 77 -7.47 8.03 -6.94
C ILE A 77 -7.97 6.77 -7.65
N GLU A 78 -8.90 6.92 -8.59
CA GLU A 78 -9.48 5.80 -9.35
C GLU A 78 -8.46 5.09 -10.24
N ARG A 79 -7.55 5.84 -10.85
CA ARG A 79 -6.44 5.30 -11.64
C ARG A 79 -5.47 4.50 -10.76
N GLY A 80 -5.18 4.95 -9.54
CA GLY A 80 -4.31 4.25 -8.60
C GLY A 80 -4.88 2.93 -8.10
N ASP A 81 -6.19 2.87 -7.88
CA ASP A 81 -6.87 1.63 -7.49
C ASP A 81 -6.87 0.59 -8.62
N ASP A 82 -6.95 1.03 -9.88
CA ASP A 82 -6.86 0.20 -11.07
C ASP A 82 -5.40 -0.05 -11.45
N LYS A 83 -4.88 -1.19 -11.00
CA LYS A 83 -3.50 -1.64 -11.27
C LYS A 83 -3.20 -1.73 -12.76
N TRP A 84 -4.18 -2.03 -13.60
CA TRP A 84 -3.99 -2.09 -15.05
C TRP A 84 -3.86 -0.69 -15.65
N ARG A 85 -4.70 0.26 -15.24
CA ARG A 85 -4.58 1.66 -15.71
C ARG A 85 -3.27 2.30 -15.27
N SER A 86 -2.87 2.11 -14.01
CA SER A 86 -1.58 2.60 -13.52
C SER A 86 -0.41 1.95 -14.25
N TYR A 87 -0.48 0.63 -14.48
CA TYR A 87 0.51 -0.10 -15.28
C TYR A 87 0.68 0.50 -16.69
N ARG A 88 -0.42 0.74 -17.41
CA ARG A 88 -0.35 1.31 -18.76
C ARG A 88 0.26 2.70 -18.77
N ALA A 89 -0.13 3.56 -17.82
CA ALA A 89 0.43 4.90 -17.70
C ALA A 89 1.96 4.87 -17.53
N TRP A 90 2.48 3.93 -16.72
CA TRP A 90 3.92 3.73 -16.57
C TRP A 90 4.58 3.17 -17.83
N ALA A 91 4.00 2.13 -18.43
CA ALA A 91 4.55 1.51 -19.62
C ALA A 91 4.64 2.50 -20.80
N GLU A 92 3.60 3.30 -21.02
CA GLU A 92 3.55 4.35 -22.05
C GLU A 92 4.58 5.47 -21.78
N ALA A 93 4.85 5.79 -20.51
CA ALA A 93 5.86 6.75 -20.10
C ALA A 93 7.29 6.19 -20.05
N GLY A 94 7.51 4.92 -20.42
CA GLY A 94 8.82 4.27 -20.36
C GLY A 94 9.34 4.05 -18.93
N ILE A 95 8.44 4.02 -17.94
CA ILE A 95 8.77 3.72 -16.55
C ILE A 95 8.97 2.20 -16.42
N PRO A 96 10.05 1.72 -15.77
CA PRO A 96 10.28 0.29 -15.59
C PRO A 96 9.18 -0.39 -14.77
N VAL A 97 8.49 -1.33 -15.41
CA VAL A 97 7.39 -2.13 -14.86
C VAL A 97 7.57 -3.59 -15.26
N PRO A 98 7.07 -4.57 -14.48
CA PRO A 98 7.06 -5.97 -14.92
C PRO A 98 6.21 -6.13 -16.18
N ARG A 99 6.51 -7.08 -17.06
CA ARG A 99 5.55 -7.52 -18.09
C ARG A 99 4.23 -7.90 -17.42
N THR A 100 3.16 -7.20 -17.79
CA THR A 100 1.81 -7.41 -17.24
C THR A 100 0.79 -7.42 -18.36
N ASP A 101 -0.16 -8.35 -18.30
CA ASP A 101 -1.30 -8.45 -19.21
C ASP A 101 -2.60 -8.43 -18.41
N LEU A 102 -3.61 -7.71 -18.92
CA LEU A 102 -5.00 -7.87 -18.49
C LEU A 102 -5.53 -9.19 -19.04
N LEU A 103 -6.20 -9.96 -18.19
CA LEU A 103 -6.74 -11.27 -18.56
C LEU A 103 -8.18 -11.12 -19.04
N GLU A 104 -8.40 -10.83 -20.31
CA GLU A 104 -9.75 -10.75 -20.90
C GLU A 104 -10.30 -12.14 -21.26
N SER A 105 -9.40 -13.07 -21.59
CA SER A 105 -9.73 -14.42 -22.04
C SER A 105 -8.69 -15.46 -21.61
N PRO A 106 -9.02 -16.77 -21.69
CA PRO A 106 -8.05 -17.85 -21.51
C PRO A 106 -6.82 -17.75 -22.42
N ASP A 107 -6.97 -17.17 -23.62
CA ASP A 107 -5.89 -17.02 -24.58
C ASP A 107 -4.84 -16.00 -24.11
N ASP A 108 -5.25 -14.93 -23.42
CA ASP A 108 -4.33 -13.95 -22.82
C ASP A 108 -3.46 -14.61 -21.75
N LEU A 109 -4.08 -15.46 -20.93
CA LEU A 109 -3.38 -16.22 -19.91
C LEU A 109 -2.41 -17.24 -20.53
N ALA A 110 -2.86 -17.96 -21.57
CA ALA A 110 -1.99 -18.89 -22.29
C ALA A 110 -0.83 -18.17 -22.99
N ARG A 111 -1.06 -16.94 -23.50
CA ARG A 111 -0.04 -16.10 -24.14
C ARG A 111 1.03 -15.69 -23.14
N ILE A 112 0.67 -15.10 -22.00
CA ILE A 112 1.68 -14.65 -21.01
C ILE A 112 2.50 -15.83 -20.46
N PHE A 113 1.89 -17.00 -20.25
CA PHE A 113 2.62 -18.21 -19.83
C PHE A 113 3.62 -18.71 -20.89
N ARG A 114 3.38 -18.40 -22.17
CA ARG A 114 4.29 -18.73 -23.26
C ARG A 114 5.41 -17.71 -23.42
N GLU A 115 5.10 -16.43 -23.25
CA GLU A 115 6.01 -15.30 -23.46
C GLU A 115 6.95 -15.05 -22.28
N VAL A 116 6.47 -15.24 -21.06
CA VAL A 116 7.29 -15.06 -19.85
C VAL A 116 7.92 -16.39 -19.50
N GLU A 117 9.24 -16.49 -19.55
CA GLU A 117 9.96 -17.75 -19.28
C GLU A 117 10.06 -18.05 -17.78
N ARG A 118 10.30 -17.03 -16.95
CA ARG A 118 10.50 -17.21 -15.51
C ARG A 118 9.18 -17.62 -14.84
N ARG A 119 9.29 -18.54 -13.89
CA ARG A 119 8.19 -18.97 -13.01
C ARG A 119 8.46 -18.59 -11.56
N PRO A 120 7.40 -18.35 -10.75
CA PRO A 120 5.97 -18.37 -11.12
C PRO A 120 5.54 -17.17 -12.00
N ILE A 121 4.30 -17.16 -12.48
CA ILE A 121 3.59 -15.99 -12.99
C ILE A 121 2.71 -15.44 -11.86
N TRP A 122 2.75 -14.14 -11.64
CA TRP A 122 1.97 -13.49 -10.58
C TRP A 122 0.58 -13.12 -11.08
N VAL A 123 -0.43 -13.87 -10.65
CA VAL A 123 -1.84 -13.65 -11.04
C VAL A 123 -2.57 -12.98 -9.88
N ARG A 124 -3.18 -11.81 -10.13
CA ARG A 124 -3.85 -11.03 -9.09
C ARG A 124 -5.04 -10.24 -9.62
N GLY A 125 -5.92 -9.84 -8.71
CA GLY A 125 -6.97 -8.88 -9.03
C GLY A 125 -6.41 -7.53 -9.49
N ALA A 126 -7.07 -6.91 -10.47
CA ALA A 126 -6.67 -5.63 -11.04
C ALA A 126 -7.14 -4.42 -10.21
N GLY A 127 -8.04 -4.60 -9.24
CA GLY A 127 -8.51 -3.51 -8.38
C GLY A 127 -9.44 -2.48 -9.04
N ILE A 128 -9.95 -2.78 -10.25
CA ILE A 128 -10.83 -1.88 -11.01
C ILE A 128 -12.00 -1.38 -10.14
N PRO A 129 -12.18 -0.07 -9.96
CA PRO A 129 -13.27 0.48 -9.15
C PRO A 129 -14.65 -0.07 -9.56
N GLY A 130 -15.43 -0.54 -8.58
CA GLY A 130 -16.81 -1.03 -8.79
C GLY A 130 -16.96 -2.38 -9.50
N ALA A 131 -15.90 -2.96 -10.07
CA ALA A 131 -16.00 -4.17 -10.89
C ALA A 131 -14.87 -5.20 -10.66
N GLY A 132 -13.70 -4.74 -10.24
CA GLY A 132 -12.47 -5.51 -10.14
C GLY A 132 -12.26 -6.15 -8.77
N ILE A 133 -11.26 -7.03 -8.72
CA ILE A 133 -10.92 -7.79 -7.53
C ILE A 133 -9.73 -7.08 -6.89
N GLY A 134 -9.88 -6.62 -5.64
CA GLY A 134 -8.80 -5.97 -4.89
C GLY A 134 -7.88 -6.94 -4.15
N VAL A 135 -8.19 -8.24 -4.23
CA VAL A 135 -7.52 -9.36 -3.55
C VAL A 135 -7.06 -10.39 -4.60
N ALA A 136 -6.93 -11.66 -4.22
CA ALA A 136 -6.71 -12.78 -5.14
C ALA A 136 -5.30 -12.86 -5.74
N SER A 137 -4.27 -12.46 -5.01
CA SER A 137 -2.88 -12.68 -5.44
C SER A 137 -2.47 -14.14 -5.27
N LEU A 138 -1.91 -14.74 -6.32
CA LEU A 138 -1.36 -16.09 -6.31
C LEU A 138 -0.15 -16.19 -7.27
N PRO A 139 1.01 -16.69 -6.79
CA PRO A 139 2.09 -17.11 -7.67
C PRO A 139 1.73 -18.45 -8.33
N CYS A 140 1.47 -18.44 -9.64
CA CYS A 140 1.09 -19.63 -10.40
C CYS A 140 2.29 -20.20 -11.17
N ARG A 141 2.63 -21.47 -10.96
CA ARG A 141 3.73 -22.13 -11.70
C ARG A 141 3.23 -22.73 -13.03
N GLU A 142 2.01 -23.24 -13.02
CA GLU A 142 1.37 -23.94 -14.14
C GLU A 142 0.16 -23.17 -14.66
N LEU A 143 -0.12 -23.32 -15.96
CA LEU A 143 -1.25 -22.65 -16.63
C LEU A 143 -2.59 -23.08 -16.02
N ASP A 144 -2.79 -24.38 -15.79
CA ASP A 144 -4.03 -24.92 -15.23
C ASP A 144 -4.33 -24.36 -13.83
N GLN A 145 -3.28 -24.16 -13.03
CA GLN A 145 -3.40 -23.52 -11.71
C GLN A 145 -3.93 -22.08 -11.84
N ALA A 146 -3.35 -21.31 -12.78
CA ALA A 146 -3.79 -19.95 -13.03
C ALA A 146 -5.22 -19.90 -13.60
N GLN A 147 -5.57 -20.80 -14.52
CA GLN A 147 -6.92 -20.89 -15.09
C GLN A 147 -7.96 -21.21 -14.02
N ALA A 148 -7.67 -22.18 -13.14
CA ALA A 148 -8.55 -22.51 -12.02
C ALA A 148 -8.72 -21.31 -11.06
N TRP A 149 -7.65 -20.59 -10.78
CA TRP A 149 -7.69 -19.40 -9.92
C TRP A 149 -8.51 -18.26 -10.53
N VAL A 150 -8.28 -17.93 -11.79
CA VAL A 150 -9.06 -16.92 -12.51
C VAL A 150 -10.53 -17.34 -12.60
N GLY A 151 -10.80 -18.62 -12.86
CA GLY A 151 -12.14 -19.19 -12.88
C GLY A 151 -12.87 -19.06 -11.54
N PHE A 152 -12.21 -19.43 -10.44
CA PHE A 152 -12.76 -19.31 -9.07
C PHE A 152 -13.20 -17.87 -8.76
N TRP A 153 -12.38 -16.90 -9.15
CA TRP A 153 -12.62 -15.48 -8.92
C TRP A 153 -13.54 -14.82 -9.95
N LYS A 154 -13.98 -15.55 -10.99
CA LYS A 154 -14.67 -14.96 -12.17
C LYS A 154 -13.86 -13.78 -12.73
N GLY A 155 -12.55 -13.98 -12.88
CA GLY A 155 -11.55 -12.95 -13.01
C GLY A 155 -11.31 -12.40 -14.42
N TRP A 156 -11.96 -12.94 -15.46
CA TRP A 156 -11.83 -12.42 -16.82
C TRP A 156 -12.29 -10.96 -16.90
N GLY A 157 -11.45 -10.09 -17.48
CA GLY A 157 -11.61 -8.63 -17.50
C GLY A 157 -11.35 -7.92 -16.16
N LYS A 158 -10.96 -8.66 -15.11
CA LYS A 158 -10.86 -8.16 -13.72
C LYS A 158 -9.56 -8.49 -13.01
N MET A 159 -8.76 -9.37 -13.59
CA MET A 159 -7.47 -9.84 -13.07
C MET A 159 -6.38 -9.56 -14.10
N ILE A 160 -5.16 -9.41 -13.59
CA ILE A 160 -3.94 -9.27 -14.38
C ILE A 160 -3.00 -10.44 -14.07
N ALA A 161 -2.20 -10.80 -15.05
CA ALA A 161 -1.05 -11.68 -14.88
C ALA A 161 0.22 -10.87 -15.13
N SER A 162 1.26 -11.10 -14.33
CA SER A 162 2.54 -10.39 -14.46
C SER A 162 3.70 -11.35 -14.32
N GLU A 163 4.83 -11.04 -14.94
CA GLU A 163 6.08 -11.73 -14.60
C GLU A 163 6.38 -11.62 -13.10
N TYR A 164 7.04 -12.64 -12.55
CA TYR A 164 7.39 -12.65 -11.14
C TYR A 164 8.75 -12.02 -10.90
N LEU A 165 8.76 -11.04 -10.00
CA LEU A 165 9.95 -10.28 -9.61
C LEU A 165 10.53 -10.85 -8.29
N PRO A 166 11.72 -11.48 -8.32
CA PRO A 166 12.25 -12.24 -7.18
C PRO A 166 12.99 -11.38 -6.16
N GLY A 167 13.37 -10.15 -6.50
CA GLY A 167 14.23 -9.31 -5.68
C GLY A 167 13.50 -8.64 -4.51
N GLU A 168 14.12 -7.60 -3.98
CA GLU A 168 13.65 -6.85 -2.82
C GLU A 168 12.19 -6.40 -2.95
N ASN A 169 11.51 -6.27 -1.83
CA ASN A 169 10.13 -5.80 -1.78
C ASN A 169 10.11 -4.42 -1.15
N LEU A 170 9.85 -3.40 -1.94
CA LEU A 170 10.14 -2.01 -1.60
C LEU A 170 8.85 -1.19 -1.58
N THR A 171 8.80 -0.21 -0.68
CA THR A 171 7.78 0.84 -0.70
C THR A 171 8.49 2.19 -0.68
N TRP A 172 8.02 3.13 -1.50
CA TRP A 172 8.43 4.52 -1.50
C TRP A 172 7.24 5.40 -1.12
N MET A 173 7.23 5.89 0.12
CA MET A 173 6.21 6.81 0.65
C MET A 173 6.57 8.24 0.26
N SER A 174 5.58 9.06 -0.09
CA SER A 174 5.79 10.43 -0.50
C SER A 174 4.62 11.34 -0.16
N LEU A 175 4.93 12.61 0.11
CA LEU A 175 3.98 13.68 0.38
C LEU A 175 4.26 14.84 -0.58
N TRP A 176 3.19 15.36 -1.21
CA TRP A 176 3.29 16.31 -2.30
C TRP A 176 2.37 17.50 -2.12
N TRP A 177 2.89 18.70 -2.35
CA TRP A 177 2.13 19.94 -2.31
C TRP A 177 2.24 20.65 -3.65
N GLU A 178 1.10 20.82 -4.32
CA GLU A 178 0.99 21.55 -5.59
C GLU A 178 2.05 21.11 -6.63
N GLY A 179 2.19 19.80 -6.85
CA GLY A 179 3.12 19.24 -7.84
C GLY A 179 4.57 19.09 -7.36
N GLU A 180 4.89 19.63 -6.19
CA GLU A 180 6.23 19.59 -5.59
C GLU A 180 6.34 18.50 -4.52
N LEU A 181 7.43 17.74 -4.58
CA LEU A 181 7.74 16.74 -3.57
C LEU A 181 8.16 17.45 -2.28
N VAL A 182 7.39 17.22 -1.20
CA VAL A 182 7.68 17.77 0.13
C VAL A 182 8.63 16.85 0.89
N ALA A 183 8.31 15.56 0.94
CA ALA A 183 9.07 14.56 1.68
C ALA A 183 8.85 13.16 1.09
N SER A 184 9.88 12.31 1.14
CA SER A 184 9.76 10.89 0.81
C SER A 184 10.68 10.00 1.65
N GLN A 185 10.28 8.73 1.75
CA GLN A 185 11.08 7.70 2.40
C GLN A 185 10.90 6.35 1.69
N ALA A 186 12.03 5.70 1.38
CA ALA A 186 12.07 4.32 0.94
C ALA A 186 12.22 3.36 2.12
N ARG A 187 11.61 2.18 2.00
CA ARG A 187 11.84 1.04 2.89
C ARG A 187 11.76 -0.28 2.17
N GLU A 188 12.37 -1.28 2.76
CA GLU A 188 12.24 -2.68 2.37
C GLU A 188 11.31 -3.42 3.34
N ARG A 189 10.44 -4.26 2.79
CA ARG A 189 9.52 -5.16 3.49
C ARG A 189 10.10 -6.57 3.42
N LEU A 190 10.46 -7.13 4.56
CA LEU A 190 11.15 -8.41 4.64
C LEU A 190 10.19 -9.55 5.00
N GLU A 191 9.25 -9.28 5.90
CA GLU A 191 8.26 -10.25 6.34
C GLU A 191 6.89 -9.62 6.52
N TYR A 192 5.86 -10.45 6.54
CA TYR A 192 4.46 -10.08 6.64
C TYR A 192 3.81 -10.71 7.86
N VAL A 193 2.81 -10.04 8.44
CA VAL A 193 2.07 -10.56 9.59
C VAL A 193 1.18 -11.72 9.16
N LEU A 194 1.26 -12.86 9.85
CA LEU A 194 0.48 -14.07 9.56
C LEU A 194 0.57 -14.51 8.08
N PRO A 195 1.76 -14.70 7.48
CA PRO A 195 1.88 -14.91 6.04
C PRO A 195 1.15 -16.18 5.57
N HIS A 196 1.03 -17.19 6.45
CA HIS A 196 0.37 -18.47 6.20
C HIS A 196 -1.15 -18.38 5.99
N VAL A 197 -1.81 -17.26 6.29
CA VAL A 197 -3.25 -17.10 6.01
C VAL A 197 -3.54 -16.62 4.58
N SER A 198 -2.50 -16.32 3.80
CA SER A 198 -2.60 -15.93 2.39
C SER A 198 -1.97 -17.00 1.50
N PRO A 199 -2.65 -17.49 0.45
CA PRO A 199 -2.08 -18.44 -0.51
C PRO A 199 -0.77 -17.95 -1.17
N SER A 200 -0.55 -16.64 -1.20
CA SER A 200 0.66 -16.03 -1.75
C SER A 200 1.76 -15.78 -0.72
N GLY A 201 1.50 -15.96 0.58
CA GLY A 201 2.39 -15.53 1.66
C GLY A 201 2.44 -14.02 1.89
N ILE A 202 1.82 -13.21 1.02
CA ILE A 202 1.78 -11.76 1.14
C ILE A 202 0.46 -11.36 1.81
N THR A 203 0.56 -10.71 2.96
CA THR A 203 -0.56 -10.08 3.68
C THR A 203 -0.36 -8.56 3.67
N GLY A 204 -1.41 -7.74 3.70
CA GLY A 204 -1.27 -6.28 3.52
C GLY A 204 -0.49 -5.53 4.62
N ALA A 205 0.07 -6.23 5.61
CA ALA A 205 0.72 -5.66 6.79
C ALA A 205 2.12 -6.26 6.98
N PRO A 206 3.20 -5.47 6.73
CA PRO A 206 4.56 -5.91 6.98
C PRO A 206 4.82 -6.13 8.49
N ALA A 207 5.42 -7.27 8.82
CA ALA A 207 5.88 -7.63 10.16
C ALA A 207 7.31 -7.11 10.40
N VAL A 208 8.20 -7.33 9.43
CA VAL A 208 9.59 -6.87 9.48
C VAL A 208 9.85 -5.93 8.30
N SER A 209 10.38 -4.75 8.58
CA SER A 209 10.78 -3.77 7.56
C SER A 209 12.01 -3.01 7.99
N ARG A 210 12.74 -2.44 7.03
CA ARG A 210 13.86 -1.53 7.32
C ARG A 210 13.85 -0.31 6.41
N THR A 211 14.22 0.85 6.94
CA THR A 211 14.50 2.01 6.09
C THR A 211 15.71 1.71 5.21
N VAL A 212 15.67 2.17 3.96
CA VAL A 212 16.77 2.01 3.00
C VAL A 212 17.10 3.34 2.36
N SER A 213 18.36 3.49 1.93
CA SER A 213 18.82 4.61 1.12
C SER A 213 19.06 4.08 -0.29
N ARG A 214 18.23 4.55 -1.24
CA ARG A 214 18.15 4.03 -2.61
C ARG A 214 18.01 5.21 -3.59
N PRO A 215 19.13 5.78 -4.06
CA PRO A 215 19.10 6.92 -4.97
C PRO A 215 18.33 6.65 -6.26
N ASP A 216 18.34 5.40 -6.74
CA ASP A 216 17.56 4.94 -7.88
C ASP A 216 16.04 5.05 -7.63
N LEU A 217 15.57 4.82 -6.41
CA LEU A 217 14.17 5.05 -6.04
C LEU A 217 13.81 6.53 -5.92
N ASP A 218 14.75 7.35 -5.44
CA ASP A 218 14.53 8.80 -5.31
C ASP A 218 14.44 9.50 -6.67
N GLU A 219 15.07 8.92 -7.71
CA GLU A 219 14.87 9.36 -9.10
C GLU A 219 13.60 8.75 -9.72
N LEU A 220 13.41 7.43 -9.56
CA LEU A 220 12.31 6.69 -10.19
C LEU A 220 10.95 7.08 -9.61
N GLY A 221 10.84 7.26 -8.29
CA GLY A 221 9.59 7.53 -7.59
C GLY A 221 8.85 8.77 -8.10
N PRO A 222 9.49 9.95 -8.12
CA PRO A 222 8.90 11.17 -8.68
C PRO A 222 8.49 11.03 -10.16
N ARG A 223 9.29 10.35 -10.97
CA ARG A 223 9.00 10.13 -12.40
C ARG A 223 7.80 9.20 -12.60
N ALA A 224 7.78 8.08 -11.87
CA ALA A 224 6.69 7.11 -11.89
C ALA A 224 5.38 7.71 -11.39
N LEU A 225 5.43 8.51 -10.31
CA LEU A 225 4.23 9.16 -9.82
C LEU A 225 3.69 10.18 -10.83
N ARG A 226 4.56 10.99 -11.44
CA ARG A 226 4.15 11.98 -12.45
C ARG A 226 3.53 11.39 -13.71
N ALA A 227 3.85 10.13 -14.04
CA ALA A 227 3.17 9.42 -15.12
C ALA A 227 1.71 9.10 -14.79
N VAL A 228 1.36 8.96 -13.50
CA VAL A 228 0.00 8.69 -13.03
C VAL A 228 -0.74 9.97 -12.67
N ASP A 229 -0.05 10.92 -12.05
CA ASP A 229 -0.57 12.24 -11.67
C ASP A 229 0.42 13.33 -12.11
N PRO A 230 0.16 14.07 -13.20
CA PRO A 230 1.05 15.13 -13.66
C PRO A 230 1.28 16.27 -12.65
N HIS A 231 0.36 16.47 -11.69
CA HIS A 231 0.45 17.51 -10.67
C HIS A 231 0.14 16.93 -9.27
N PRO A 232 1.03 16.08 -8.71
CA PRO A 232 0.73 15.37 -7.47
C PRO A 232 0.40 16.30 -6.31
N HIS A 233 -0.70 15.98 -5.63
CA HIS A 233 -1.14 16.68 -4.42
C HIS A 233 -1.63 15.66 -3.38
N GLY A 234 -1.15 15.75 -2.14
CA GLY A 234 -1.47 14.82 -1.06
C GLY A 234 -0.44 13.72 -0.88
N VAL A 235 -0.86 12.63 -0.22
CA VAL A 235 0.00 11.48 0.10
C VAL A 235 -0.10 10.40 -0.97
N TYR A 236 1.04 9.80 -1.30
CA TYR A 236 1.14 8.63 -2.17
C TYR A 236 2.16 7.65 -1.62
N PHE A 237 1.96 6.36 -1.89
CA PHE A 237 3.09 5.43 -1.87
C PHE A 237 3.11 4.51 -3.07
N LEU A 238 4.31 4.30 -3.60
CA LEU A 238 4.59 3.35 -4.66
C LEU A 238 5.08 2.05 -4.04
N ASP A 239 4.57 0.93 -4.53
CA ASP A 239 5.07 -0.40 -4.22
C ASP A 239 5.89 -0.93 -5.39
N LEU A 240 7.07 -1.44 -5.09
CA LEU A 240 8.04 -1.91 -6.07
C LEU A 240 8.57 -3.29 -5.70
N LYS A 241 9.06 -4.00 -6.71
CA LYS A 241 9.82 -5.23 -6.54
C LYS A 241 11.11 -5.16 -7.35
N GLY A 242 12.19 -5.69 -6.79
CA GLY A 242 13.44 -5.90 -7.52
C GLY A 242 13.27 -7.00 -8.56
N ASP A 243 13.78 -6.75 -9.77
CA ASP A 243 13.96 -7.78 -10.78
C ASP A 243 15.15 -8.70 -10.44
N PRO A 244 15.47 -9.71 -11.26
CA PRO A 244 16.60 -10.61 -10.99
C PRO A 244 17.97 -9.92 -10.89
N GLU A 245 18.11 -8.74 -11.49
CA GLU A 245 19.31 -7.91 -11.47
C GLU A 245 19.31 -6.90 -10.29
N GLY A 246 18.26 -6.92 -9.46
CA GLY A 246 18.09 -6.03 -8.31
C GLY A 246 17.55 -4.64 -8.67
N GLN A 247 17.14 -4.43 -9.92
CA GLN A 247 16.59 -3.15 -10.36
C GLN A 247 15.11 -3.03 -9.98
N PRO A 248 14.68 -1.88 -9.45
CA PRO A 248 13.29 -1.70 -9.05
C PRO A 248 12.35 -1.64 -10.25
N ARG A 249 11.19 -2.28 -10.11
CA ARG A 249 10.06 -2.20 -11.03
C ARG A 249 8.82 -1.76 -10.28
N ILE A 250 8.11 -0.76 -10.80
CA ILE A 250 6.87 -0.27 -10.19
C ILE A 250 5.79 -1.34 -10.35
N THR A 251 5.07 -1.63 -9.27
CA THR A 251 4.01 -2.65 -9.26
C THR A 251 2.64 -2.11 -8.89
N GLU A 252 2.57 -1.02 -8.12
CA GLU A 252 1.34 -0.42 -7.62
C GLU A 252 1.57 1.00 -7.08
N VAL A 253 0.55 1.84 -7.14
CA VAL A 253 0.49 3.16 -6.51
C VAL A 253 -0.74 3.21 -5.63
N ASN A 254 -0.60 3.83 -4.47
CA ASN A 254 -1.70 4.07 -3.55
C ASN A 254 -1.82 5.57 -3.36
N ALA A 255 -2.92 6.13 -3.82
CA ALA A 255 -3.16 7.57 -3.88
C ALA A 255 -4.13 7.99 -2.75
N GLY A 256 -3.77 9.04 -2.01
CA GLY A 256 -4.66 9.68 -1.03
C GLY A 256 -4.76 8.98 0.33
N ARG A 257 -3.89 8.01 0.64
CA ARG A 257 -3.80 7.39 1.97
C ARG A 257 -2.39 7.00 2.37
N PHE A 258 -2.21 6.87 3.67
CA PHE A 258 -1.03 6.24 4.25
C PHE A 258 -1.11 4.70 4.21
N GLY A 259 0.05 4.06 4.16
CA GLY A 259 0.17 2.61 4.32
C GLY A 259 -0.04 2.18 5.76
N THR A 260 -0.36 0.89 5.98
CA THR A 260 -0.66 0.27 7.29
C THR A 260 0.44 0.41 8.35
N THR A 261 1.62 0.86 7.95
CA THR A 261 2.84 0.95 8.77
C THR A 261 3.39 2.38 8.77
N VAL A 262 2.56 3.39 8.50
CA VAL A 262 3.01 4.80 8.57
C VAL A 262 3.54 5.19 9.95
N HIS A 263 2.98 4.59 11.02
CA HIS A 263 3.44 4.79 12.38
C HIS A 263 4.91 4.40 12.59
N PHE A 264 5.45 3.48 11.79
CA PHE A 264 6.88 3.17 11.78
C PHE A 264 7.72 4.42 11.53
N TYR A 265 7.36 5.24 10.54
CA TYR A 265 8.11 6.45 10.24
C TYR A 265 8.04 7.46 11.39
N THR A 266 6.86 7.59 12.02
CA THR A 266 6.68 8.46 13.20
C THR A 266 7.61 8.05 14.34
N GLU A 267 7.62 6.76 14.70
CA GLU A 267 8.49 6.24 15.77
C GLU A 267 9.98 6.30 15.40
N ALA A 268 10.30 6.19 14.11
CA ALA A 268 11.66 6.36 13.61
C ALA A 268 12.14 7.83 13.63
N GLY A 269 11.26 8.79 13.91
CA GLY A 269 11.58 10.21 14.07
C GLY A 269 11.00 11.14 13.01
N PHE A 270 10.15 10.65 12.09
CA PHE A 270 9.53 11.47 11.06
C PHE A 270 8.02 11.23 10.92
N ASN A 271 7.22 12.19 11.41
CA ASN A 271 5.77 12.07 11.47
C ASN A 271 5.09 12.57 10.18
N PHE A 272 5.02 11.71 9.17
CA PHE A 272 4.31 12.01 7.90
C PHE A 272 2.85 12.45 8.10
N PRO A 273 2.02 11.78 8.93
CA PRO A 273 0.65 12.24 9.19
C PRO A 273 0.57 13.65 9.77
N TRP A 274 1.50 14.02 10.67
CA TRP A 274 1.52 15.38 11.22
C TRP A 274 1.89 16.42 10.17
N LEU A 275 2.92 16.16 9.36
CA LEU A 275 3.28 17.05 8.25
C LEU A 275 2.12 17.20 7.25
N TYR A 276 1.37 16.12 6.97
CA TYR A 276 0.17 16.16 6.16
C TYR A 276 -0.89 17.11 6.74
N VAL A 277 -1.16 17.02 8.05
CA VAL A 277 -2.12 17.92 8.73
C VAL A 277 -1.64 19.36 8.70
N GLN A 278 -0.34 19.60 8.96
CA GLN A 278 0.24 20.94 8.93
C GLN A 278 0.07 21.59 7.55
N LEU A 279 0.37 20.86 6.47
CA LEU A 279 0.18 21.35 5.10
C LEU A 279 -1.29 21.64 4.80
N ALA A 280 -2.18 20.67 5.07
CA ALA A 280 -3.61 20.80 4.77
C ALA A 280 -4.27 21.99 5.50
N LEU A 281 -3.86 22.25 6.75
CA LEU A 281 -4.39 23.33 7.55
C LEU A 281 -3.62 24.66 7.41
N GLY A 282 -2.48 24.66 6.72
CA GLY A 282 -1.62 25.85 6.60
C GLY A 282 -0.90 26.19 7.91
N LEU A 283 -0.63 25.19 8.75
CA LEU A 283 0.12 25.37 9.99
C LEU A 283 1.63 25.49 9.70
N PRO A 284 2.38 26.19 10.58
CA PRO A 284 3.83 26.23 10.49
C PRO A 284 4.44 24.82 10.57
N HIS A 285 5.44 24.56 9.73
CA HIS A 285 6.23 23.34 9.73
C HIS A 285 7.67 23.65 9.33
N GLU A 286 8.60 22.81 9.77
CA GLU A 286 9.98 22.85 9.30
C GLU A 286 10.09 22.15 7.95
N ALA A 287 10.86 22.72 7.02
CA ALA A 287 11.07 22.11 5.71
C ALA A 287 11.95 20.85 5.86
N PRO A 288 11.43 19.64 5.57
CA PRO A 288 12.21 18.42 5.69
C PRO A 288 13.13 18.22 4.48
N PRO A 289 14.08 17.29 4.55
CA PRO A 289 14.69 16.73 3.34
C PRO A 289 13.60 16.21 2.40
N ARG A 290 13.73 16.50 1.09
CA ARG A 290 12.73 16.04 0.11
C ARG A 290 12.74 14.53 -0.07
N THR A 291 13.90 13.91 0.09
CA THR A 291 14.11 12.47 -0.03
C THR A 291 14.89 11.94 1.16
N GLY A 292 14.65 10.68 1.52
CA GLY A 292 15.37 10.01 2.59
C GLY A 292 15.29 10.74 3.92
N VAL A 293 14.08 11.12 4.35
CA VAL A 293 13.85 11.85 5.61
C VAL A 293 14.34 11.13 6.86
N LEU A 294 14.58 9.82 6.77
CA LEU A 294 15.14 8.98 7.84
C LEU A 294 16.43 8.30 7.37
N PRO A 295 17.39 8.06 8.28
CA PRO A 295 18.60 7.31 7.94
C PRO A 295 18.25 5.85 7.59
N PRO A 296 19.05 5.19 6.73
CA PRO A 296 18.87 3.77 6.43
C PRO A 296 19.19 2.89 7.64
N GLY A 297 18.62 1.68 7.68
CA GLY A 297 18.93 0.68 8.69
C GLY A 297 18.16 0.81 10.01
N ILE A 298 17.09 1.62 10.06
CA ILE A 298 16.11 1.58 11.15
C ILE A 298 15.15 0.42 10.89
N TRP A 299 14.89 -0.41 11.90
CA TRP A 299 14.07 -1.61 11.77
C TRP A 299 12.72 -1.46 12.46
N TRP A 300 11.68 -1.89 11.76
CA TRP A 300 10.36 -2.15 12.32
C TRP A 300 10.18 -3.65 12.47
N ILE A 301 9.86 -4.11 13.69
CA ILE A 301 9.64 -5.52 13.97
C ILE A 301 8.38 -5.64 14.82
N ARG A 302 7.38 -6.34 14.30
CA ARG A 302 6.16 -6.70 15.01
C ARG A 302 5.72 -8.10 14.62
N THR A 303 4.96 -8.74 15.49
CA THR A 303 4.02 -9.79 15.07
C THR A 303 2.62 -9.17 15.09
N LEU A 304 1.63 -9.83 15.69
CA LEU A 304 0.26 -9.34 15.56
C LEU A 304 0.07 -7.97 16.25
N ASP A 305 0.79 -7.68 17.34
CA ASP A 305 0.53 -6.56 18.29
C ASP A 305 1.11 -6.92 19.68
N CYS A 306 2.30 -7.53 19.64
CA CYS A 306 2.84 -8.50 20.61
C CYS A 306 2.62 -8.17 22.10
N GLY A 307 1.74 -8.93 22.74
CA GLY A 307 1.97 -9.34 24.12
C GLY A 307 1.27 -10.68 24.42
N PRO A 308 1.66 -11.46 25.44
CA PRO A 308 2.86 -11.34 26.27
C PRO A 308 3.79 -12.56 26.18
N ALA A 309 5.00 -12.39 26.72
CA ALA A 309 5.89 -13.48 27.11
C ALA A 309 6.29 -13.31 28.58
N ILE A 310 6.31 -14.40 29.36
CA ILE A 310 6.95 -14.44 30.68
C ILE A 310 7.97 -15.56 30.66
N VAL A 311 9.24 -15.16 30.74
CA VAL A 311 10.40 -16.06 30.73
C VAL A 311 11.04 -16.04 32.11
N ARG A 312 11.19 -17.21 32.73
CA ARG A 312 11.64 -17.34 34.14
C ARG A 312 13.08 -17.86 34.29
N ASP A 313 13.67 -18.44 33.23
CA ASP A 313 15.10 -18.68 33.12
C ASP A 313 15.60 -18.50 31.67
N GLY A 314 16.89 -18.19 31.55
CA GLY A 314 17.50 -17.48 30.42
C GLY A 314 18.08 -18.33 29.29
N SER A 315 17.91 -19.65 29.32
CA SER A 315 18.29 -20.51 28.18
C SER A 315 17.49 -20.20 26.90
N ALA A 316 16.32 -19.59 27.04
CA ALA A 316 15.33 -19.38 25.98
C ALA A 316 15.84 -18.59 24.76
N PHE A 317 17.01 -17.95 24.85
CA PHE A 317 17.52 -17.05 23.82
C PHE A 317 19.05 -17.07 23.65
N GLU A 318 19.78 -18.07 24.15
CA GLU A 318 21.25 -18.07 24.03
C GLU A 318 21.72 -18.35 22.59
N LEU A 319 22.37 -17.35 21.96
CA LEU A 319 23.16 -17.45 20.73
C LEU A 319 24.53 -16.77 20.96
N PRO A 320 25.57 -17.44 21.48
CA PRO A 320 26.90 -17.45 20.78
C PRO A 320 27.85 -18.60 21.26
N LEU A 321 28.89 -19.09 20.57
CA LEU A 321 29.90 -18.52 19.67
C LEU A 321 30.16 -19.50 18.49
N GLY A 322 30.17 -19.01 17.25
CA GLY A 322 30.48 -19.78 16.04
C GLY A 322 29.27 -20.22 15.19
N ALA A 323 28.05 -19.91 15.61
CA ALA A 323 26.85 -20.23 14.84
C ALA A 323 26.67 -19.26 13.67
N SER A 324 27.10 -19.66 12.47
CA SER A 324 26.59 -19.06 11.23
C SER A 324 25.11 -19.40 11.11
N TRP A 325 24.23 -18.41 11.18
CA TRP A 325 22.89 -18.59 10.65
C TRP A 325 23.00 -18.61 9.12
N THR A 326 22.92 -19.80 8.52
CA THR A 326 22.76 -20.01 7.07
C THR A 326 21.33 -20.46 6.72
N GLY A 327 20.38 -20.16 7.60
CA GLY A 327 18.91 -20.33 7.51
C GLY A 327 18.34 -21.49 6.67
N PRO A 328 17.77 -22.53 7.31
CA PRO A 328 16.62 -23.25 6.79
C PRO A 328 15.36 -22.94 7.64
N GLY A 329 14.19 -22.83 7.00
CA GLY A 329 12.95 -22.39 7.67
C GLY A 329 12.41 -23.36 8.75
N PRO A 330 11.45 -22.94 9.60
CA PRO A 330 10.64 -23.83 10.40
C PRO A 330 9.24 -23.94 9.81
N LEU A 331 9.14 -24.64 8.67
CA LEU A 331 7.97 -25.41 8.22
C LEU A 331 8.44 -26.23 7.00
N GLY A 332 9.12 -27.34 7.26
CA GLY A 332 8.99 -28.47 6.36
C GLY A 332 7.53 -28.93 6.41
N ARG A 333 6.73 -28.56 5.42
CA ARG A 333 5.50 -29.27 5.08
C ARG A 333 5.43 -29.39 3.56
N THR A 334 5.49 -30.64 3.14
CA THR A 334 5.02 -31.21 1.87
C THR A 334 3.79 -30.52 1.31
#